data_AF-A0AA38CV80-F1
#
_entry.id   AF-A0AA38CV80-F1
#
_cell.length_a   1.000
_cell.length_b   1.000
_cell.length_c   1.000
_cell.angle_alpha   90.00
_cell.angle_beta   90.00
_cell.angle_gamma   90.00
#
_symmetry.space_group_name_H-M   'P 1'
#
loop_
_entity.id
_entity.type
_entity.pdbx_description
1 polymer ?
#
loop_
_entity_poly.entity_id
_entity_poly.type
_entity_poly.pdbx_seq_one_letter_code
_entity_poly.pdbx_strand_id
1 'polypeptide(L)'
;MPPPEAQRRWAGLPAAGALTLGQSPDLPRFLALPLLALARVHRNGHAPFAPGELRELLARPDTTTGELLDAHPSSVSRAIREAKTRGLIAPASSARCIVLVDALHTYGTGSNSVPRCGHD
;
A
#
# COMPACT_ATOMS: atom_id res chain seq x y z
N MET A 1 1.32 24.35 11.67
CA MET A 1 2.11 23.16 12.09
C MET A 1 1.14 22.20 12.78
N PRO A 2 0.73 21.08 12.16
CA PRO A 2 -0.21 20.16 12.79
C PRO A 2 0.49 19.33 13.91
N PRO A 3 -0.24 18.91 14.96
CA PRO A 3 0.34 18.32 16.16
C PRO A 3 0.80 16.86 15.96
N PRO A 4 1.75 16.37 16.78
CA PRO A 4 2.49 15.12 16.55
C PRO A 4 1.75 13.81 16.87
N GLU A 5 0.44 13.82 17.10
CA GLU A 5 -0.27 12.66 17.69
C GLU A 5 -1.31 11.99 16.78
N ALA A 6 -1.33 12.37 15.51
CA ALA A 6 -2.25 11.81 14.50
C ALA A 6 -1.74 10.55 13.78
N GLN A 7 -0.60 10.00 14.17
CA GLN A 7 -0.07 8.73 13.63
C GLN A 7 -0.64 7.54 14.41
N ARG A 8 -1.97 7.42 14.50
CA ARG A 8 -2.60 6.31 15.22
C ARG A 8 -2.79 5.10 14.29
N ARG A 9 -1.94 4.09 14.52
CA ARG A 9 -2.05 2.65 14.25
C ARG A 9 -3.25 2.23 13.38
N TRP A 10 -2.96 1.88 12.14
CA TRP A 10 -3.90 1.11 11.33
C TRP A 10 -3.76 -0.38 11.69
N ALA A 11 -4.86 -1.05 12.05
CA ALA A 11 -4.88 -2.46 12.50
C ALA A 11 -3.92 -2.81 13.67
N GLY A 12 -3.53 -1.83 14.50
CA GLY A 12 -2.57 -2.04 15.59
C GLY A 12 -1.10 -2.13 15.17
N LEU A 13 -0.81 -2.11 13.86
CA LEU A 13 0.54 -2.21 13.32
C LEU A 13 1.19 -0.82 13.23
N PRO A 14 2.41 -0.60 13.79
CA PRO A 14 3.15 0.64 13.58
C PRO A 14 3.52 0.81 12.10
N ALA A 15 3.53 2.06 11.61
CA ALA A 15 3.87 2.36 10.21
C ALA A 15 5.22 1.78 9.79
N ALA A 16 6.23 1.84 10.68
CA ALA A 16 7.54 1.23 10.45
C ALA A 16 7.45 -0.29 10.25
N GLY A 17 6.65 -0.99 11.07
CA GLY A 17 6.44 -2.43 10.92
C GLY A 17 5.72 -2.79 9.62
N ALA A 18 4.76 -1.96 9.22
CA ALA A 18 4.04 -2.13 7.94
C ALA A 18 4.98 -1.95 6.74
N LEU A 19 5.87 -0.96 6.79
CA LEU A 19 6.89 -0.75 5.76
C LEU A 19 7.84 -1.95 5.69
N THR A 20 8.40 -2.39 6.83
CA THR A 20 9.31 -3.53 6.90
C THR A 20 8.66 -4.80 6.34
N LEU A 21 7.42 -5.11 6.74
CA LEU A 21 6.71 -6.27 6.19
C LEU A 21 6.42 -6.09 4.71
N GLY A 22 5.95 -4.91 4.28
CA GLY A 22 5.67 -4.61 2.88
C GLY A 22 6.88 -4.73 1.96
N GLN A 23 8.10 -4.55 2.48
CA GLN A 23 9.36 -4.73 1.74
C GLN A 23 9.91 -6.16 1.83
N SER A 24 9.27 -7.06 2.58
CA SER A 24 9.77 -8.43 2.75
C SER A 24 9.77 -9.19 1.40
N PRO A 25 10.90 -9.80 0.99
CA PRO A 25 11.01 -10.60 -0.22
C PRO A 25 10.15 -11.89 -0.18
N ASP A 26 9.67 -12.27 1.01
CA ASP A 26 8.89 -13.50 1.19
C ASP A 26 7.39 -13.28 1.00
N LEU A 27 6.92 -12.03 1.13
CA LEU A 27 5.50 -11.71 0.97
C LEU A 27 5.10 -11.54 -0.49
N PRO A 28 4.08 -12.24 -0.99
CA PRO A 28 3.55 -12.01 -2.34
C PRO A 28 3.25 -10.51 -2.56
N ARG A 29 3.62 -9.98 -3.73
CA ARG A 29 3.52 -8.53 -4.02
C ARG A 29 2.10 -7.97 -3.82
N PHE A 30 1.06 -8.77 -4.07
CA PHE A 30 -0.32 -8.34 -3.84
C PHE A 30 -0.64 -8.11 -2.35
N LEU A 31 0.05 -8.79 -1.44
CA LEU A 31 -0.08 -8.64 0.01
C LEU A 31 0.89 -7.59 0.57
N ALA A 32 2.04 -7.42 -0.07
CA ALA A 32 2.97 -6.33 0.23
C ALA A 32 2.35 -4.94 -0.01
N LEU A 33 1.59 -4.76 -1.10
CA LEU A 33 0.96 -3.48 -1.46
C LEU A 33 0.11 -2.84 -0.34
N PRO A 34 -0.89 -3.52 0.26
CA PRO A 34 -1.68 -2.91 1.33
C PRO A 34 -0.84 -2.57 2.57
N LEU A 35 0.24 -3.32 2.86
CA LEU A 35 1.15 -3.03 3.97
C LEU A 35 1.99 -1.77 3.69
N LEU A 36 2.53 -1.65 2.48
CA LEU A 36 3.22 -0.43 2.04
C LEU A 36 2.29 0.78 2.06
N ALA A 37 1.05 0.61 1.62
CA ALA A 37 0.03 1.65 1.71
C ALA A 37 -0.28 2.00 3.17
N LEU A 38 -0.39 1.01 4.06
CA LEU A 38 -0.64 1.20 5.50
C LEU A 38 0.41 2.09 6.18
N ALA A 39 1.67 1.99 5.74
CA ALA A 39 2.76 2.79 6.28
C ALA A 39 2.65 4.29 5.93
N ARG A 40 1.89 4.64 4.88
CA ARG A 40 1.83 6.01 4.31
C ARG A 40 0.43 6.61 4.24
N VAL A 41 -0.60 5.82 4.48
CA VAL A 41 -1.98 6.18 4.23
C VAL A 41 -2.41 7.43 5.01
N HIS A 42 -3.09 8.34 4.32
CA HIS A 42 -3.69 9.52 4.90
C HIS A 42 -5.02 9.18 5.59
N ARG A 43 -5.58 10.14 6.34
CA ARG A 43 -6.86 9.96 7.05
C ARG A 43 -8.04 9.57 6.14
N ASN A 44 -7.97 9.94 4.86
CA ASN A 44 -8.98 9.63 3.85
C ASN A 44 -8.74 8.27 3.13
N GLY A 45 -7.77 7.46 3.56
CA GLY A 45 -7.52 6.14 2.99
C GLY A 45 -6.64 6.11 1.74
N HIS A 46 -6.13 7.26 1.30
CA HIS A 46 -5.22 7.36 0.16
C HIS A 46 -3.76 7.24 0.61
N ALA A 47 -3.00 6.36 -0.04
CA ALA A 47 -1.55 6.25 0.09
C ALA A 47 -0.91 6.63 -1.25
N PRO A 48 -0.44 7.88 -1.41
CA PRO A 48 0.17 8.34 -2.66
C PRO A 48 1.58 7.77 -2.84
N PHE A 49 1.94 7.48 -4.10
CA PHE A 49 3.27 7.00 -4.48
C PHE A 49 3.82 7.82 -5.67
N ALA A 50 5.11 8.11 -5.63
CA ALA A 50 5.85 8.75 -6.71
C ALA A 50 5.95 7.82 -7.95
N PRO A 51 6.22 8.35 -9.15
CA PRO A 51 6.37 7.50 -10.34
C PRO A 51 7.55 6.55 -10.12
N GLY A 52 7.34 5.24 -10.28
CA GLY A 52 8.39 4.24 -10.09
C GLY A 52 8.59 3.77 -8.64
N GLU A 53 8.11 4.50 -7.64
CA GLU A 53 8.35 4.19 -6.22
C GLU A 53 7.87 2.79 -5.81
N LEU A 54 6.70 2.35 -6.31
CA LEU A 54 6.23 0.98 -6.04
C LEU A 54 7.13 -0.10 -6.64
N ARG A 55 7.93 0.22 -7.67
CA ARG A 55 8.88 -0.72 -8.26
C ARG A 55 10.07 -0.93 -7.34
N GLU A 56 10.58 0.18 -6.79
CA GLU A 56 11.67 0.20 -5.81
C GLU A 56 11.23 -0.50 -4.51
N LEU A 57 10.04 -0.15 -3.99
CA LEU A 57 9.53 -0.73 -2.74
C LEU A 57 9.18 -2.22 -2.85
N LEU A 58 8.85 -2.71 -4.05
CA LEU A 58 8.57 -4.12 -4.33
C LEU A 58 9.77 -4.84 -4.98
N ALA A 59 10.96 -4.23 -4.91
CA ALA A 59 12.19 -4.83 -5.38
C ALA A 59 12.41 -6.20 -4.71
N ARG A 60 13.04 -7.11 -5.45
CA ARG A 60 13.35 -8.46 -4.99
C ARG A 60 14.82 -8.75 -5.27
N PRO A 61 15.49 -9.52 -4.40
CA PRO A 61 16.82 -10.01 -4.72
C PRO A 61 16.75 -10.92 -5.95
N ASP A 62 17.65 -10.71 -6.90
CA ASP A 62 17.89 -11.61 -8.00
C ASP A 62 18.36 -12.96 -7.45
N THR A 63 17.80 -14.06 -7.94
CA THR A 63 18.09 -15.40 -7.43
C THR A 63 19.49 -15.90 -7.81
N THR A 64 20.15 -15.22 -8.74
CA THR A 64 21.46 -15.59 -9.28
C THR A 64 22.56 -14.71 -8.70
N THR A 65 22.35 -13.38 -8.66
CA THR A 65 23.36 -12.40 -8.23
C THR A 65 23.17 -11.91 -6.80
N GLY A 66 21.97 -12.08 -6.22
CA GLY A 66 21.61 -11.52 -4.92
C GLY A 66 21.37 -10.00 -4.92
N GLU A 67 21.52 -9.33 -6.05
CA GLU A 67 21.29 -7.89 -6.17
C GLU A 67 19.80 -7.56 -6.09
N LEU A 68 19.44 -6.44 -5.46
CA LEU A 68 18.05 -5.99 -5.44
C LEU A 68 17.66 -5.44 -6.83
N LEU A 69 16.71 -6.10 -7.47
CA LEU A 69 16.12 -5.65 -8.73
C LEU A 69 14.74 -5.06 -8.48
N ASP A 70 14.53 -3.85 -9.00
CA ASP A 70 13.23 -3.20 -9.06
C ASP A 70 12.16 -4.13 -9.65
N ALA A 71 10.95 -4.07 -9.12
CA ALA A 71 9.84 -4.79 -9.72
C ALA A 71 9.59 -4.29 -11.16
N HIS A 72 9.40 -5.24 -12.08
CA HIS A 72 8.99 -4.92 -13.44
C HIS A 72 7.61 -4.21 -13.41
N PRO A 73 7.35 -3.19 -14.27
CA PRO A 73 6.07 -2.47 -14.28
C PRO A 73 4.84 -3.38 -14.39
N SER A 74 4.91 -4.43 -15.21
CA SER A 74 3.82 -5.41 -15.34
C SER A 74 3.56 -6.20 -14.05
N SER A 75 4.59 -6.43 -13.22
CA SER A 75 4.45 -7.09 -11.92
C SER A 75 3.73 -6.20 -10.92
N VAL A 76 4.00 -4.89 -10.92
CA VAL A 76 3.26 -3.91 -10.10
C VAL A 76 1.80 -3.87 -10.51
N SER A 77 1.51 -3.72 -11.81
CA SER A 77 0.14 -3.73 -12.33
C SER A 77 -0.62 -5.02 -11.99
N ARG A 78 0.04 -6.18 -12.11
CA ARG A 78 -0.53 -7.48 -11.73
C ARG A 78 -0.83 -7.54 -10.23
N ALA A 79 0.10 -7.10 -9.38
CA ALA A 79 -0.08 -7.09 -7.93
C ALA A 79 -1.26 -6.20 -7.52
N ILE A 80 -1.40 -5.01 -8.13
CA ILE A 80 -2.54 -4.11 -7.90
C ILE A 80 -3.85 -4.78 -8.32
N ARG A 81 -3.91 -5.36 -9.51
CA ARG A 81 -5.11 -6.08 -10.01
C ARG A 81 -5.49 -7.22 -9.07
N GLU A 82 -4.53 -8.00 -8.61
CA GLU A 82 -4.75 -9.13 -7.72
C GLU A 82 -5.23 -8.66 -6.34
N ALA A 83 -4.60 -7.64 -5.76
CA ALA A 83 -5.01 -7.04 -4.50
C ALA A 83 -6.46 -6.50 -4.56
N LYS A 84 -6.85 -5.85 -5.67
CA LYS A 84 -8.24 -5.42 -5.92
C LYS A 84 -9.19 -6.62 -5.97
N THR A 85 -8.83 -7.64 -6.74
CA THR A 85 -9.66 -8.85 -6.91
C THR A 85 -9.91 -9.57 -5.58
N ARG A 86 -8.91 -9.53 -4.69
CA ARG A 86 -8.98 -10.11 -3.34
C ARG A 86 -9.61 -9.19 -2.29
N GLY A 87 -10.05 -7.98 -2.66
CA GLY A 87 -10.67 -7.03 -1.73
C GLY A 87 -9.70 -6.39 -0.72
N LEU A 88 -8.39 -6.45 -0.96
CA LEU A 88 -7.38 -5.90 -0.05
C LEU A 88 -7.19 -4.39 -0.20
N ILE A 89 -7.51 -3.86 -1.39
CA ILE A 89 -7.43 -2.44 -1.73
C ILE A 89 -8.65 -2.07 -2.59
N ALA A 90 -9.04 -0.80 -2.58
CA ALA A 90 -10.23 -0.35 -3.26
C ALA A 90 -10.07 -0.41 -4.79
N PRO A 91 -11.17 -0.60 -5.56
CA PRO A 91 -11.14 -0.65 -7.02
C PRO A 91 -10.51 0.60 -7.68
N ALA A 92 -10.58 1.76 -7.02
CA ALA A 92 -10.00 3.03 -7.47
C ALA A 92 -8.46 3.07 -7.40
N SER A 93 -7.81 2.10 -6.76
CA SER A 93 -6.35 2.09 -6.58
C SER A 93 -5.58 2.07 -7.90
N SER A 94 -4.42 2.71 -7.93
CA SER A 94 -3.51 2.75 -9.08
C SER A 94 -2.06 2.74 -8.60
N ALA A 95 -1.10 2.69 -9.53
CA ALA A 95 0.32 2.74 -9.18
C ALA A 95 0.75 4.08 -8.54
N ARG A 96 -0.09 5.13 -8.64
CA ARG A 96 0.18 6.48 -8.09
C ARG A 96 -0.54 6.73 -6.78
N CYS A 97 -1.57 5.94 -6.47
CA CYS A 97 -2.30 6.02 -5.22
C CYS A 97 -2.97 4.68 -4.91
N ILE A 98 -2.58 4.06 -3.81
CA ILE A 98 -3.27 2.87 -3.29
C ILE A 98 -4.32 3.36 -2.30
N VAL A 99 -5.57 2.99 -2.53
CA VAL A 99 -6.69 3.36 -1.66
C VAL A 99 -7.03 2.15 -0.82
N LEU A 100 -6.84 2.25 0.49
CA LEU A 100 -7.24 1.18 1.40
C LEU A 100 -8.78 1.15 1.49
N VAL A 101 -9.35 -0.05 1.47
CA VAL A 101 -10.81 -0.22 1.59
C VAL A 101 -11.29 0.29 2.95
N ASP A 102 -12.48 0.90 2.99
CA ASP A 102 -13.08 1.42 4.23
C ASP A 102 -13.18 0.30 5.29
N ALA A 103 -13.23 -0.98 4.91
CA ALA A 103 -13.13 -2.11 5.84
C ALA A 103 -11.86 -2.12 6.73
N LEU A 104 -10.74 -1.57 6.26
CA LEU A 104 -9.53 -1.33 7.07
C LEU A 104 -9.64 -0.09 7.97
N HIS A 105 -10.49 0.88 7.63
CA HIS A 105 -10.98 1.96 8.51
C HIS A 105 -12.05 1.45 9.52
N THR A 106 -12.80 0.42 9.15
CA THR A 106 -14.12 0.04 9.66
C THR A 106 -14.13 -1.20 10.55
N TYR A 107 -12.98 -1.67 11.04
CA TYR A 107 -12.97 -2.31 12.39
C TYR A 107 -13.20 -1.26 13.51
N GLY A 108 -14.09 -0.30 13.23
CA GLY A 108 -14.44 0.87 14.02
C GLY A 108 -15.86 1.37 13.72
N THR A 109 -16.24 1.67 12.46
CA THR A 109 -17.61 2.17 12.16
C THR A 109 -17.97 2.03 10.68
N GLY A 110 -19.10 1.37 10.39
CA GLY A 110 -19.65 1.11 9.05
C GLY A 110 -19.78 2.34 8.15
N SER A 111 -19.01 2.40 7.08
CA SER A 111 -19.25 3.28 5.92
C SER A 111 -18.80 2.56 4.65
N ASN A 112 -19.57 2.69 3.57
CA ASN A 112 -19.29 2.11 2.24
C ASN A 112 -18.90 3.22 1.23
N SER A 113 -18.37 4.35 1.71
CA SER A 113 -18.04 5.46 0.82
C SER A 113 -16.60 5.33 0.29
N VAL A 114 -16.45 5.18 -1.03
CA VAL A 114 -15.13 5.22 -1.68
C VAL A 114 -14.62 6.66 -1.62
N PRO A 115 -13.50 6.95 -0.93
CA PRO A 115 -12.99 8.31 -0.81
C PRO A 115 -12.50 8.80 -2.19
N ARG A 116 -12.96 9.98 -2.62
CA ARG A 116 -12.53 10.58 -3.90
C ARG A 116 -11.06 11.01 -3.83
N CYS A 117 -10.29 10.75 -4.89
CA CYS A 117 -8.93 11.28 -5.02
C CYS A 117 -9.00 12.81 -5.15
N GLY A 118 -8.32 13.55 -4.26
CA GLY A 118 -8.11 14.99 -4.44
C GLY A 118 -6.93 15.21 -5.38
N HIS A 119 -7.22 15.42 -6.65
CA HIS A 119 -6.27 15.97 -7.61
C HIS A 119 -6.80 17.37 -7.97
N ASP A 120 -6.21 18.40 -7.34
CA ASP A 120 -6.12 19.75 -7.91
C ASP A 120 -4.71 19.92 -8.47
#